data_AF-A0A074WQH5-F1
#
_entry.id   AF-A0A074WQH5-F1
#
_cell.length_a   1.000
_cell.length_b   1.000
_cell.length_c   1.000
_cell.angle_alpha   90.00
_cell.angle_beta   90.00
_cell.angle_gamma   90.00
#
_symmetry.space_group_name_H-M   'P 1'
#
loop_
_entity.id
_entity.type
_entity.pdbx_description
1 polymer ?
#
loop_
_entity_poly.entity_id
_entity_poly.type
_entity_poly.pdbx_seq_one_letter_code
_entity_poly.pdbx_strand_id
1 'polypeptide(L)'
;MQNVTEAQRDGVWATQEKNTRLFTDAFHTCRSVVLLFSVNKSMAFQGAAVMTSPPSPSVPQPGFCKKLKWPCSPPFRIRWICTTSVHFKFVGHLRNTMNLGEDGQPHAVLVGKDGQEVDKSAGEGVVKILRQSDLEAKGEDDRP
;
A
#
# COMPACT_ATOMS: atom_id res chain seq x y z
N MET A 1 -5.37 -8.12 8.34
CA MET A 1 -5.41 -9.01 7.16
C MET A 1 -6.72 -8.88 6.42
N GLN A 2 -7.88 -9.03 7.09
CA GLN A 2 -9.20 -9.01 6.45
C GLN A 2 -9.43 -7.87 5.43
N ASN A 3 -9.15 -6.61 5.80
CA ASN A 3 -9.38 -5.48 4.89
C ASN A 3 -8.57 -5.59 3.60
N VAL A 4 -7.31 -6.03 3.70
CA VAL A 4 -6.43 -6.23 2.53
C VAL A 4 -6.96 -7.34 1.65
N THR A 5 -7.41 -8.45 2.22
CA THR A 5 -8.04 -9.55 1.47
C THR A 5 -9.32 -9.11 0.76
N GLU A 6 -10.17 -8.33 1.42
CA GLU A 6 -11.37 -7.74 0.80
C GLU A 6 -10.96 -6.82 -0.38
N ALA A 7 -9.94 -5.99 -0.21
CA ALA A 7 -9.43 -5.12 -1.27
C ALA A 7 -8.74 -5.86 -2.43
N GLN A 8 -8.11 -7.01 -2.16
CA GLN A 8 -7.56 -7.91 -3.18
C GLN A 8 -8.66 -8.48 -4.09
N ARG A 9 -9.80 -8.83 -3.50
CA ARG A 9 -10.97 -9.33 -4.23
C ARG A 9 -11.73 -8.21 -4.96
N ASP A 10 -11.97 -7.09 -4.28
CA ASP A 10 -12.94 -6.09 -4.73
C ASP A 10 -12.30 -4.96 -5.56
N GLY A 11 -10.96 -4.81 -5.51
CA GLY A 11 -10.24 -3.79 -6.27
C GLY A 11 -10.53 -2.35 -5.84
N VAL A 12 -10.95 -2.16 -4.59
CA VAL A 12 -11.30 -0.86 -4.01
C VAL A 12 -10.61 -0.68 -2.67
N TRP A 13 -10.27 0.57 -2.37
CA TRP A 13 -9.72 0.95 -1.08
C TRP A 13 -10.32 2.27 -0.58
N ALA A 14 -10.26 2.45 0.73
CA ALA A 14 -10.53 3.71 1.40
C ALA A 14 -9.51 3.85 2.54
N THR A 15 -9.04 5.06 2.79
CA THR A 15 -8.03 5.39 3.80
C THR A 15 -8.65 6.25 4.91
N GLN A 16 -7.85 6.72 5.87
CA GLN A 16 -8.29 7.73 6.82
C GLN A 16 -8.69 9.02 6.08
N GLU A 17 -9.79 9.64 6.53
CA GLU A 17 -10.34 10.85 5.89
C GLU A 17 -9.30 11.97 5.72
N LYS A 18 -8.37 12.15 6.68
CA LYS A 18 -7.27 13.12 6.61
C LYS A 18 -6.37 12.96 5.39
N ASN A 19 -6.25 11.75 4.84
CA ASN A 19 -5.40 11.45 3.70
C ASN A 19 -6.12 11.71 2.36
N THR A 20 -7.41 12.02 2.36
CA THR A 20 -8.20 12.20 1.14
C THR A 20 -7.55 13.21 0.19
N ARG A 21 -7.16 14.38 0.71
CA ARG A 21 -6.53 15.43 -0.10
C ARG A 21 -5.19 14.98 -0.68
N LEU A 22 -4.36 14.32 0.13
CA LEU A 22 -3.08 13.78 -0.31
C LEU A 22 -3.23 12.83 -1.50
N PHE A 23 -4.15 11.85 -1.41
CA PHE A 23 -4.36 10.90 -2.49
C PHE A 23 -5.02 11.52 -3.74
N THR A 24 -5.93 12.48 -3.55
CA THR A 24 -6.52 13.23 -4.66
C THR A 24 -5.45 14.03 -5.41
N ASP A 25 -4.62 14.79 -4.68
CA ASP A 25 -3.59 15.63 -5.29
C ASP A 25 -2.53 14.74 -5.99
N ALA A 26 -2.09 13.66 -5.34
CA ALA A 26 -1.16 12.70 -5.94
C ALA A 26 -1.71 12.05 -7.23
N PHE A 27 -3.01 11.71 -7.27
CA PHE A 27 -3.62 11.11 -8.47
C PHE A 27 -3.61 12.05 -9.67
N HIS A 28 -3.81 13.36 -9.46
CA HIS A 28 -3.85 14.34 -10.55
C HIS A 28 -2.46 14.85 -10.96
N THR A 29 -1.50 14.84 -10.04
CA THR A 29 -0.17 15.44 -10.27
C THR A 29 0.89 14.41 -10.62
N CYS A 30 0.75 13.16 -10.18
CA CYS A 30 1.71 12.09 -10.45
C CYS A 30 1.25 11.24 -11.64
N ARG A 31 2.20 10.73 -12.43
CA ARG A 31 1.92 9.77 -13.50
C ARG A 31 1.29 8.46 -12.99
N SER A 32 1.64 8.06 -11.78
CA SER A 32 1.19 6.82 -11.15
C SER A 32 1.35 6.92 -9.64
N VAL A 33 0.31 6.53 -8.90
CA VAL A 33 0.34 6.45 -7.43
C VAL A 33 0.37 4.97 -7.04
N VAL A 34 1.45 4.54 -6.38
CA VAL A 34 1.63 3.17 -5.91
C VAL A 34 1.41 3.11 -4.41
N LEU A 35 0.61 2.15 -3.97
CA LEU A 35 0.24 1.91 -2.59
C LEU A 35 0.95 0.66 -2.10
N LEU A 36 1.69 0.77 -1.00
CA LEU A 36 2.30 -0.35 -0.30
C LEU A 36 1.41 -0.75 0.87
N PHE A 37 0.85 -1.95 0.84
CA PHE A 37 -0.09 -2.41 1.87
C PHE A 37 0.68 -3.08 3.01
N SER A 38 0.47 -2.57 4.22
CA SER A 38 1.04 -3.13 5.45
C SER A 38 -0.04 -3.18 6.54
N VAL A 39 -0.24 -4.35 7.13
CA VAL A 39 -1.18 -4.59 8.22
C VAL A 39 -0.42 -4.45 9.53
N ASN A 40 -0.96 -3.65 10.45
CA ASN A 40 -0.38 -3.48 11.78
C ASN A 40 -0.12 -4.84 12.45
N LYS A 41 1.08 -5.00 13.03
CA LYS A 41 1.55 -6.22 13.71
C LYS A 41 1.72 -7.46 12.81
N SER A 42 1.65 -7.32 11.49
CA SER A 42 1.91 -8.44 10.56
C SER A 42 3.40 -8.72 10.33
N MET A 43 4.27 -7.75 10.65
CA MET A 43 5.70 -7.80 10.33
C MET A 43 5.99 -7.98 8.83
N ALA A 44 5.07 -7.60 7.95
CA ALA A 44 5.18 -7.81 6.52
C ALA A 44 4.47 -6.73 5.71
N PHE A 45 4.89 -6.56 4.45
CA PHE A 45 4.05 -5.95 3.42
C PHE A 45 3.18 -7.04 2.80
N GLN A 46 1.89 -6.78 2.61
CA GLN A 46 0.92 -7.75 2.03
C GLN A 46 0.73 -7.57 0.53
N GLY A 47 1.47 -6.65 -0.08
CA GLY A 47 1.43 -6.43 -1.53
C GLY A 47 1.50 -4.96 -1.89
N ALA A 48 1.47 -4.73 -3.20
CA ALA A 48 1.43 -3.39 -3.77
C ALA A 48 0.31 -3.29 -4.81
N ALA A 49 -0.30 -2.11 -4.91
CA ALA A 49 -1.29 -1.81 -5.94
C ALA A 49 -1.06 -0.43 -6.53
N VAL A 50 -1.56 -0.20 -7.73
CA VAL A 50 -1.62 1.13 -8.34
C VAL A 50 -3.03 1.70 -8.17
N MET A 51 -3.13 2.97 -7.83
CA MET A 51 -4.38 3.72 -7.79
C MET A 51 -4.88 3.98 -9.22
N THR A 52 -6.15 3.72 -9.50
CA THR A 52 -6.74 3.81 -10.85
C THR A 52 -7.92 4.78 -10.94
N SER A 53 -8.34 5.37 -9.83
CA SER A 53 -9.30 6.47 -9.79
C SER A 53 -8.99 7.41 -8.62
N PRO A 54 -9.45 8.67 -8.63
CA PRO A 54 -9.44 9.50 -7.43
C PRO A 54 -10.46 9.00 -6.40
N PRO A 55 -10.37 9.45 -5.13
CA PRO A 55 -11.41 9.23 -4.11
C PRO A 55 -12.74 9.84 -4.58
N SER A 56 -13.81 9.04 -4.61
CA SER A 56 -15.13 9.48 -5.06
C SER A 56 -16.26 8.70 -4.37
N PRO A 57 -17.37 9.35 -3.96
CA PRO A 57 -18.56 8.68 -3.46
C PRO A 57 -19.23 7.74 -4.48
N SER A 58 -18.90 7.87 -5.78
CA SER A 58 -19.41 6.99 -6.84
C SER A 58 -18.73 5.62 -6.89
N VAL A 59 -17.60 5.43 -6.20
CA VAL A 59 -16.92 4.14 -6.12
C VAL A 59 -17.61 3.27 -5.05
N PRO A 60 -17.81 1.96 -5.28
CA PRO A 60 -18.42 1.08 -4.29
C PRO A 60 -17.66 1.13 -2.95
N GLN A 61 -18.40 1.34 -1.87
CA GLN A 61 -17.81 1.42 -0.53
C GLN A 61 -17.30 0.03 -0.08
N PRO A 62 -16.01 -0.09 0.30
CA PRO A 62 -15.47 -1.35 0.80
C PRO A 62 -16.21 -1.82 2.06
N GLY A 63 -16.42 -3.13 2.17
CA GLY A 63 -17.15 -3.75 3.29
C GLY A 63 -16.56 -3.40 4.66
N PHE A 64 -15.23 -3.32 4.76
CA PHE A 64 -14.54 -2.93 5.99
C PHE A 64 -14.87 -1.51 6.48
N CYS A 65 -15.25 -0.56 5.62
CA CYS A 65 -15.55 0.81 6.04
C CYS A 65 -16.73 0.86 7.02
N LYS A 66 -17.70 -0.06 6.86
CA LYS A 66 -18.85 -0.19 7.76
C LYS A 66 -18.47 -0.66 9.18
N LYS A 67 -17.30 -1.28 9.33
CA LYS A 67 -16.79 -1.83 10.59
C LYS A 67 -15.89 -0.86 11.35
N LEU A 68 -15.48 0.24 10.70
CA LEU A 68 -14.56 1.21 11.27
C LEU A 68 -15.30 2.18 12.19
N LYS A 69 -14.68 2.51 13.33
CA LYS A 69 -15.22 3.47 14.31
C LYS A 69 -14.87 4.92 13.98
N TRP A 70 -14.13 5.14 12.90
CA TRP A 70 -13.66 6.45 12.46
C TRP A 70 -14.03 6.67 11.00
N PRO A 71 -14.19 7.93 10.57
CA PRO A 71 -14.55 8.24 9.19
C PRO A 71 -13.46 7.79 8.22
N CYS A 72 -13.90 7.25 7.10
CA CYS A 72 -13.05 6.88 5.98
C CYS A 72 -13.15 7.95 4.90
N SER A 73 -12.10 8.09 4.09
CA SER A 73 -12.19 8.83 2.84
C SER A 73 -13.30 8.26 1.96
N PRO A 74 -13.80 9.03 0.97
CA PRO A 74 -14.43 8.44 -0.19
C PRO A 74 -13.55 7.31 -0.77
N PRO A 75 -14.14 6.22 -1.26
CA PRO A 75 -13.37 5.10 -1.79
C PRO A 75 -12.76 5.44 -3.16
N PHE A 76 -11.72 4.70 -3.53
CA PHE A 76 -11.09 4.77 -4.83
C PHE A 76 -10.72 3.37 -5.35
N ARG A 77 -10.58 3.26 -6.67
CA ARG A 77 -10.20 2.00 -7.33
C ARG A 77 -8.69 1.80 -7.29
N ILE A 78 -8.31 0.53 -7.15
CA ILE A 78 -6.94 0.06 -7.18
C ILE A 78 -6.80 -1.13 -8.12
N ARG A 79 -5.60 -1.35 -8.64
CA ARG A 79 -5.24 -2.57 -9.37
C ARG A 79 -3.98 -3.16 -8.78
N TRP A 80 -4.06 -4.41 -8.33
CA TRP A 80 -2.95 -5.10 -7.68
C TRP A 80 -1.79 -5.34 -8.65
N ILE A 81 -0.59 -5.10 -8.16
CA ILE A 81 0.68 -5.38 -8.83
C ILE A 81 1.19 -6.75 -8.36
N CYS A 82 1.09 -7.01 -7.06
CA CYS A 82 1.50 -8.24 -6.39
C CYS A 82 0.71 -8.38 -5.09
N THR A 83 0.38 -9.61 -4.72
CA THR A 83 -0.45 -9.94 -3.54
C THR A 83 0.28 -10.84 -2.55
N THR A 84 1.46 -11.34 -2.93
CA THR A 84 2.32 -12.16 -2.09
C THR A 84 2.93 -11.33 -0.96
N SER A 85 2.81 -11.84 0.28
CA SER A 85 3.31 -11.16 1.47
C SER A 85 4.83 -11.31 1.60
N VAL A 86 5.51 -10.22 1.94
CA VAL A 86 6.97 -10.19 2.18
C VAL A 86 7.27 -9.71 3.58
N HIS A 87 8.00 -10.55 4.33
CA HIS A 87 8.41 -10.24 5.70
C HIS A 87 9.40 -9.06 5.74
N PHE A 88 9.29 -8.21 6.77
CA PHE A 88 10.09 -7.01 6.96
C PHE A 88 11.61 -7.24 6.96
N LYS A 89 12.05 -8.44 7.35
CA LYS A 89 13.47 -8.81 7.29
C LYS A 89 14.09 -8.62 5.91
N PHE A 90 13.31 -8.74 4.83
CA PHE A 90 13.78 -8.62 3.46
C PHE A 90 13.80 -7.17 2.95
N VAL A 91 13.04 -6.27 3.56
CA VAL A 91 12.86 -4.87 3.10
C VAL A 91 13.40 -3.84 4.10
N GLY A 92 13.71 -4.26 5.33
CA GLY A 92 14.10 -3.37 6.43
C GLY A 92 15.43 -2.66 6.25
N HIS A 93 16.21 -3.00 5.23
CA HIS A 93 17.42 -2.28 4.83
C HIS A 93 17.12 -1.04 3.98
N LEU A 94 15.93 -0.95 3.38
CA LEU A 94 15.51 0.21 2.60
C LEU A 94 15.16 1.38 3.54
N ARG A 95 15.53 2.59 3.13
CA ARG A 95 15.41 3.83 3.93
C ARG A 95 14.56 4.83 3.19
N ASN A 96 13.57 5.41 3.87
CA ASN A 96 12.65 6.39 3.29
C ASN A 96 13.11 7.81 3.61
N THR A 97 13.60 8.55 2.61
CA THR A 97 14.07 9.93 2.80
C THR A 97 12.93 10.94 3.03
N MET A 98 11.68 10.53 2.79
CA MET A 98 10.48 11.32 3.10
C MET A 98 9.93 11.06 4.51
N ASN A 99 10.60 10.24 5.31
CA ASN A 99 10.28 10.01 6.71
C ASN A 99 11.56 10.07 7.56
N LEU A 100 11.97 11.29 7.93
CA LEU A 100 13.16 11.53 8.74
C LEU A 100 12.85 11.43 10.24
N GLY A 101 13.79 10.90 11.01
CA GLY A 101 13.80 10.94 12.46
C GLY A 101 14.22 12.31 13.01
N GLU A 102 14.16 12.45 14.32
CA GLU A 102 14.59 13.68 15.03
C GLU A 102 16.08 13.98 14.83
N ASP A 103 16.87 12.95 14.56
CA ASP A 103 18.30 13.01 14.24
C ASP A 103 18.59 13.34 12.77
N GLY A 104 17.55 13.58 11.97
CA GLY A 104 17.63 13.85 10.53
C GLY A 104 17.92 12.59 9.68
N GLN A 105 17.99 11.40 10.28
CA GLN A 105 18.23 10.16 9.56
C GLN A 105 16.93 9.60 8.99
N PRO A 106 16.95 9.03 7.76
CA PRO A 106 15.76 8.41 7.19
C PRO A 106 15.39 7.15 7.96
N HIS A 107 14.12 7.02 8.33
CA HIS A 107 13.60 5.79 8.91
C HIS A 107 13.61 4.63 7.89
N ALA A 108 13.60 3.40 8.40
CA ALA A 108 13.36 2.24 7.54
C ALA A 108 12.00 2.35 6.85
N VAL A 109 11.88 1.86 5.61
CA VAL A 109 10.65 2.00 4.79
C VAL A 109 9.40 1.37 5.44
N LEU A 110 9.58 0.43 6.35
CA LEU A 110 8.52 -0.22 7.13
C LEU A 110 7.98 0.67 8.27
N VAL A 111 8.67 1.76 8.60
CA VAL A 111 8.26 2.73 9.62
C VAL A 111 7.46 3.83 8.92
N GLY A 112 6.19 3.93 9.27
CA GLY A 112 5.30 4.95 8.73
C GLY A 112 3.91 4.81 9.32
N LYS A 113 3.17 5.92 9.34
CA LYS A 113 1.72 5.90 9.63
C LYS A 113 0.96 5.71 8.31
N ASP A 114 -0.34 5.44 8.41
CA ASP A 114 -1.24 5.43 7.26
C ASP A 114 -1.14 6.76 6.48
N GLY A 115 -0.85 6.67 5.18
CA GLY A 115 -0.62 7.83 4.30
C GLY A 115 0.82 8.36 4.30
N GLN A 116 1.78 7.71 4.99
CA GLN A 116 3.19 8.11 4.90
C GLN A 116 3.70 7.98 3.47
N GLU A 117 4.13 9.10 2.88
CA GLU A 117 4.80 9.10 1.59
C GLU A 117 6.15 8.40 1.68
N VAL A 118 6.50 7.71 0.58
CA VAL A 118 7.75 6.97 0.43
C VAL A 118 8.48 7.52 -0.78
N ASP A 119 9.76 7.84 -0.62
CA ASP A 119 10.56 8.30 -1.74
C ASP A 119 10.64 7.24 -2.85
N LYS A 120 10.87 7.71 -4.07
CA LYS A 120 10.86 6.86 -5.26
C LYS A 120 11.81 5.67 -5.16
N SER A 121 13.02 5.86 -4.65
CA SER A 121 14.04 4.81 -4.59
C SER A 121 13.63 3.71 -3.62
N ALA A 122 13.22 4.10 -2.42
CA ALA A 122 12.73 3.15 -1.41
C ALA A 122 11.47 2.40 -1.88
N GLY A 123 10.52 3.13 -2.48
CA GLY A 123 9.28 2.56 -3.00
C GLY A 123 9.51 1.55 -4.12
N GLU A 124 10.36 1.87 -5.09
CA GLU A 124 10.75 0.95 -6.18
C GLU A 124 11.46 -0.29 -5.64
N GLY A 125 12.32 -0.14 -4.63
CA GLY A 125 12.98 -1.26 -3.95
C GLY A 125 11.99 -2.24 -3.31
N VAL A 126 10.99 -1.73 -2.58
CA VAL A 126 9.95 -2.57 -1.98
C VAL A 126 9.13 -3.29 -3.06
N VAL A 127 8.69 -2.56 -4.10
CA VAL A 127 7.91 -3.15 -5.20
C VAL A 127 8.70 -4.24 -5.93
N LYS A 128 10.00 -4.04 -6.15
CA LYS A 128 10.87 -5.04 -6.78
C LYS A 128 10.90 -6.35 -5.99
N ILE A 129 11.11 -6.27 -4.67
CA ILE A 129 11.15 -7.44 -3.78
C ILE A 129 9.79 -8.14 -3.74
N LEU A 130 8.69 -7.38 -3.62
CA LEU A 130 7.34 -7.93 -3.63
C LEU A 130 7.02 -8.63 -4.96
N ARG A 131 7.36 -8.04 -6.10
CA ARG A 131 7.15 -8.65 -7.42
C ARG A 131 7.95 -9.93 -7.59
N GLN A 132 9.22 -9.93 -7.16
CA GLN A 132 10.05 -11.12 -7.24
C GLN A 132 9.43 -12.28 -6.45
N SER A 133 8.98 -12.00 -5.22
CA SER A 133 8.32 -13.01 -4.37
C SER A 133 7.00 -13.51 -4.99
N ASP A 134 6.26 -12.62 -5.66
CA ASP A 134 5.00 -12.98 -6.34
C ASP A 134 5.21 -13.87 -7.56
N LEU A 135 6.31 -13.66 -8.31
CA LEU A 135 6.70 -14.52 -9.43
C LEU A 135 7.15 -15.90 -8.94
N GLU A 136 7.92 -15.95 -7.85
CA GLU A 136 8.37 -17.21 -7.24
C GLU A 136 7.19 -18.06 -6.75
N ALA A 137 6.23 -17.45 -6.07
CA ALA A 137 5.03 -18.13 -5.60
C ALA A 137 4.17 -18.69 -6.75
N LYS A 138 4.06 -17.94 -7.87
CA LYS A 138 3.33 -18.41 -9.07
C LYS A 138 4.06 -19.54 -9.80
N GLY A 139 5.39 -19.47 -9.88
CA GLY A 139 6.19 -20.55 -10.48
C GLY A 139 6.26 -21.82 -9.62
N GLU A 140 5.91 -21.75 -8.34
CA GLU A 140 5.72 -22.91 -7.46
C GLU A 140 4.40 -23.62 -7.70
N ASP A 141 3.33 -22.90 -8.03
CA ASP A 141 2.00 -23.46 -8.31
C ASP A 141 1.96 -24.24 -9.65
N ASP A 142 2.86 -23.90 -10.58
CA ASP A 142 3.02 -24.57 -11.88
C ASP A 142 3.97 -25.79 -11.85
N ARG A 143 4.53 -26.17 -10.68
CA ARG A 143 5.41 -27.35 -10.56
C ARG A 143 4.57 -28.64 -10.42
N PRO A 144 4.75 -29.65 -11.31
CA PRO A 144 3.92 -30.85 -11.37
C PRO A 144 4.04 -31.78 -10.16
#